data_AF-A0A430QKA8-F1
#
_entry.id   AF-A0A430QKA8-F1
#
_cell.length_a   1.000
_cell.length_b   1.000
_cell.length_c   1.000
_cell.angle_alpha   90.00
_cell.angle_beta   90.00
_cell.angle_gamma   90.00
#
_symmetry.space_group_name_H-M   'P 1'
#
loop_
_entity.id
_entity.type
_entity.pdbx_description
1 polymer ?
#
loop_
_entity_poly.entity_id
_entity_poly.type
_entity_poly.pdbx_seq_one_letter_code
_entity_poly.pdbx_strand_id
1 'polypeptide(L)'
;MKWFQDLLDFCNLPSVDNNKNTKSTISNSNKTDKSNNNNENKNPSNNNNLDKTAGNLDDDLRIIPKSIEKIVLQRINELVCASWDPLSEKQSLQLVNLMHNLCSTYPTICIGSRPTEKLFTSIVKRIENTIQEDIFIPLYSKTLMQHRQGPAFIFFERQFNMGLKLLKNILLWSNLLSIDTLKHITLTCLINRYLLVGLACLLSVVTLKSNDDKSNLIMNSSFPTSLSLIDQSGSLAFRDAVQKLKMIVDLLPHEWLKLSSPSIKQDDDDRGHDNDDDDESSRKVSFTGVSDPLNQIKRFLTQLLENIPPTRMYSDITVGQADIQIIERECMGTLLQLRDLLKN
;
A
#
# COMPACT_ATOMS: atom_id res chain seq x y z
N MET A 1 4.12 -10.80 -21.56
CA MET A 1 4.24 -10.35 -22.97
C MET A 1 5.60 -9.68 -23.16
N LYS A 2 6.40 -10.07 -24.16
CA LYS A 2 7.76 -9.53 -24.43
C LYS A 2 7.73 -8.00 -24.63
N TRP A 3 6.79 -7.53 -25.46
CA TRP A 3 6.66 -6.12 -25.79
C TRP A 3 6.29 -5.18 -24.62
N PHE A 4 5.59 -5.68 -23.59
CA PHE A 4 5.28 -4.89 -22.39
C PHE A 4 6.54 -4.65 -21.57
N GLN A 5 7.42 -5.66 -21.48
CA GLN A 5 8.73 -5.49 -20.86
C GLN A 5 9.59 -4.53 -21.68
N ASP A 6 9.59 -4.63 -23.01
CA ASP A 6 10.33 -3.71 -23.88
C ASP A 6 9.87 -2.25 -23.71
N LEU A 7 8.57 -2.01 -23.52
CA LEU A 7 8.02 -0.67 -23.22
C LEU A 7 8.45 -0.17 -21.84
N LEU A 8 8.43 -1.03 -20.83
CA LEU A 8 8.89 -0.69 -19.49
C LEU A 8 10.40 -0.39 -19.48
N ASP A 9 11.19 -1.16 -20.22
CA ASP A 9 12.62 -0.98 -20.35
C ASP A 9 12.97 0.32 -21.11
N PHE A 10 12.19 0.67 -22.14
CA PHE A 10 12.32 1.95 -22.83
C PHE A 10 12.12 3.15 -21.89
N CYS A 11 11.14 3.08 -20.99
CA CYS A 11 10.87 4.15 -20.03
C CYS A 11 11.83 4.21 -18.84
N ASN A 12 12.71 3.22 -18.70
CA ASN A 12 13.78 3.17 -17.68
C ASN A 12 15.14 3.64 -18.24
N LEU A 13 15.20 4.11 -19.49
CA LEU A 13 16.44 4.67 -20.05
C LEU A 13 16.77 6.00 -19.35
N PRO A 14 18.03 6.22 -18.94
CA PRO A 14 18.44 7.49 -18.36
C PRO A 14 18.21 8.62 -19.37
N SER A 15 17.54 9.69 -18.92
CA SER A 15 17.38 10.92 -19.70
C SER A 15 18.77 11.41 -20.11
N VAL A 16 19.02 11.48 -21.41
CA VAL A 16 20.28 12.04 -21.94
C VAL A 16 20.35 13.50 -21.51
N ASP A 17 21.31 13.83 -20.65
CA ASP A 17 21.69 15.20 -20.32
C ASP A 17 22.14 15.91 -21.61
N ASN A 18 21.22 16.62 -22.25
CA ASN A 18 21.54 17.55 -23.33
C ASN A 18 22.15 18.82 -22.74
N ASN A 19 23.39 18.71 -22.25
CA ASN A 19 24.21 19.86 -21.99
C ASN A 19 25.69 19.52 -22.23
N LYS A 20 26.12 19.64 -23.50
CA LYS A 20 27.54 19.79 -23.89
C LYS A 20 27.68 20.25 -25.35
N ASN A 21 28.09 21.51 -25.48
CA ASN A 21 29.03 22.05 -26.48
C ASN A 21 28.76 21.82 -27.98
N THR A 22 28.05 22.76 -28.62
CA THR A 22 28.37 23.16 -29.99
C THR A 22 29.27 24.40 -29.96
N LYS A 23 30.58 24.15 -30.00
CA LYS A 23 31.62 25.17 -30.19
C LYS A 23 31.81 25.34 -31.71
N SER A 24 31.23 26.39 -32.30
CA SER A 24 31.56 26.81 -33.67
C SER A 24 32.37 28.10 -33.62
N THR A 25 33.66 27.95 -33.92
CA THR A 25 34.64 28.99 -34.22
C THR A 25 34.26 29.72 -35.52
N ILE A 26 34.28 31.07 -35.52
CA ILE A 26 34.88 31.93 -36.57
C ILE A 26 34.91 33.40 -36.04
N SER A 27 36.13 33.79 -35.67
CA SER A 27 36.92 35.02 -35.87
C SER A 27 36.28 36.39 -36.23
N ASN A 28 36.72 37.39 -35.43
CA ASN A 28 37.11 38.79 -35.75
C ASN A 28 36.02 39.77 -36.26
N SER A 29 35.87 41.03 -35.80
CA SER A 29 36.82 42.01 -35.24
C SER A 29 36.10 43.25 -34.66
N ASN A 30 36.79 43.94 -33.74
CA ASN A 30 36.78 45.39 -33.41
C ASN A 30 35.54 46.08 -32.78
N LYS A 31 35.71 46.40 -31.49
CA LYS A 31 35.17 47.53 -30.71
C LYS A 31 36.35 48.54 -30.63
N THR A 32 36.28 49.85 -30.84
CA THR A 32 35.45 50.92 -30.26
C THR A 32 35.70 52.22 -31.05
N ASP A 33 34.69 53.11 -31.20
CA ASP A 33 34.76 54.51 -30.74
C ASP A 33 33.59 55.40 -31.21
N LYS A 34 33.13 56.24 -30.28
CA LYS A 34 32.51 57.59 -30.39
C LYS A 34 31.07 57.78 -30.94
N SER A 35 30.22 58.17 -29.98
CA SER A 35 29.59 59.50 -29.84
C SER A 35 28.51 60.01 -30.83
N ASN A 36 27.38 60.38 -30.20
CA ASN A 36 26.52 61.55 -30.41
C ASN A 36 25.30 61.53 -31.37
N ASN A 37 24.15 61.72 -30.71
CA ASN A 37 23.06 62.69 -30.95
C ASN A 37 22.02 62.56 -32.09
N ASN A 38 20.76 62.55 -31.60
CA ASN A 38 19.58 63.34 -32.01
C ASN A 38 18.68 62.94 -33.19
N ASN A 39 17.47 62.51 -32.80
CA ASN A 39 16.12 63.01 -33.14
C ASN A 39 15.56 63.10 -34.57
N GLU A 40 14.27 62.71 -34.63
CA GLU A 40 13.21 62.97 -35.64
C GLU A 40 13.32 62.16 -36.94
N ASN A 41 12.28 61.52 -37.52
CA ASN A 41 10.87 61.89 -37.62
C ASN A 41 10.00 60.69 -38.11
N LYS A 42 8.68 60.80 -37.90
CA LYS A 42 7.54 60.00 -38.46
C LYS A 42 7.69 59.74 -39.99
N ASN A 43 7.20 58.70 -40.66
CA ASN A 43 5.95 57.91 -40.56
C ASN A 43 6.04 56.66 -41.51
N PRO A 44 5.01 55.79 -41.61
CA PRO A 44 5.14 54.35 -41.82
C PRO A 44 4.98 53.91 -43.29
N SER A 45 5.45 52.70 -43.62
CA SER A 45 4.63 51.69 -44.32
C SER A 45 5.45 50.45 -44.66
N ASN A 46 4.81 49.30 -44.43
CA ASN A 46 5.05 48.01 -45.07
C ASN A 46 6.20 47.15 -44.52
N ASN A 47 5.91 46.42 -43.45
CA ASN A 47 6.49 45.09 -43.21
C ASN A 47 5.50 44.20 -42.45
N ASN A 48 4.37 43.89 -43.07
CA ASN A 48 3.50 42.79 -42.63
C ASN A 48 3.93 41.53 -43.37
N ASN A 49 4.99 40.85 -42.92
CA ASN A 49 5.25 39.44 -43.25
C ASN A 49 6.31 38.79 -42.35
N LEU A 50 6.35 39.15 -41.07
CA LEU A 50 7.19 38.45 -40.09
C LEU A 50 6.47 38.31 -38.76
N ASP A 51 5.33 37.61 -38.75
CA ASP A 51 4.77 37.12 -37.48
C ASP A 51 3.73 35.97 -37.62
N LYS A 52 3.86 35.12 -38.65
CA LYS A 52 2.98 33.95 -38.84
C LYS A 52 3.58 32.63 -38.38
N THR A 53 4.82 32.62 -37.88
CA THR A 53 5.52 31.41 -37.44
C THR A 53 5.54 31.23 -35.92
N ALA A 54 5.29 32.28 -35.14
CA ALA A 54 5.30 32.21 -33.68
C ALA A 54 4.02 31.55 -33.10
N GLY A 55 2.88 31.66 -33.79
CA GLY A 55 1.61 31.10 -33.31
C GLY A 55 1.42 29.59 -33.49
N ASN A 56 2.32 28.91 -34.21
CA ASN A 56 2.19 27.47 -34.54
C ASN A 56 3.16 26.57 -33.75
N LEU A 57 4.30 27.11 -33.28
CA LEU A 57 5.27 26.35 -32.49
C LEU A 57 4.67 25.87 -31.16
N ASP A 58 3.87 26.71 -30.50
CA ASP A 58 3.23 26.34 -29.22
C ASP A 58 2.21 25.22 -29.39
N ASP A 59 1.53 25.13 -30.54
CA ASP A 59 0.62 24.04 -30.85
C ASP A 59 1.37 22.76 -31.20
N ASP A 60 2.49 22.84 -31.93
CA ASP A 60 3.38 21.72 -32.23
C ASP A 60 4.00 21.12 -30.94
N LEU A 61 4.42 21.98 -30.00
CA LEU A 61 4.97 21.57 -28.71
C LEU A 61 3.94 20.84 -27.83
N ARG A 62 2.63 21.08 -28.04
CA ARG A 62 1.54 20.40 -27.33
C ARG A 62 1.17 19.05 -27.93
N ILE A 63 1.63 18.73 -29.14
CA ILE A 63 1.29 17.47 -29.81
C ILE A 63 1.80 16.26 -29.01
N ILE A 64 3.06 16.30 -28.57
CA ILE A 64 3.67 15.18 -27.84
C ILE A 64 2.95 14.92 -26.50
N PRO A 65 2.78 15.92 -25.60
CA PRO A 65 2.06 15.71 -24.34
C PRO A 65 0.62 15.21 -24.53
N LYS A 66 -0.12 15.74 -25.52
CA LYS A 66 -1.48 15.28 -25.85
C LYS A 66 -1.49 13.85 -26.40
N SER A 67 -0.48 13.48 -27.17
CA SER A 67 -0.35 12.12 -27.72
C SER A 67 0.00 11.11 -26.63
N ILE A 68 0.89 11.47 -25.70
CA ILE A 68 1.18 10.66 -24.50
C ILE A 68 -0.11 10.44 -23.70
N GLU A 69 -0.83 11.52 -23.39
CA GLU A 69 -2.04 11.47 -22.58
C GLU A 69 -3.15 10.62 -23.24
N LYS A 70 -3.37 10.77 -24.56
CA LYS A 70 -4.48 10.09 -25.23
C LYS A 70 -4.16 8.69 -25.74
N ILE A 71 -2.94 8.46 -26.21
CA ILE A 71 -2.56 7.21 -26.89
C ILE A 71 -1.80 6.31 -25.93
N VAL A 72 -0.74 6.83 -25.31
CA VAL A 72 0.15 6.03 -24.45
C VAL A 72 -0.60 5.59 -23.19
N LEU A 73 -1.29 6.49 -22.49
CA LEU A 73 -2.08 6.10 -21.29
C LEU A 73 -3.19 5.12 -21.62
N GLN A 74 -3.90 5.31 -22.73
CA GLN A 74 -4.94 4.37 -23.16
C GLN A 74 -4.34 2.99 -23.46
N ARG A 75 -3.16 2.93 -24.06
CA ARG A 75 -2.46 1.68 -24.32
C ARG A 75 -1.96 1.00 -23.05
N ILE A 76 -1.42 1.76 -22.10
CA ILE A 76 -1.04 1.26 -20.77
C ILE A 76 -2.29 0.72 -20.04
N ASN A 77 -3.43 1.41 -20.15
CA ASN A 77 -4.68 0.96 -19.53
C ASN A 77 -5.14 -0.39 -20.09
N GLU A 78 -5.08 -0.59 -21.41
CA GLU A 78 -5.38 -1.89 -22.01
C GLU A 78 -4.46 -3.01 -21.51
N LEU A 79 -3.16 -2.71 -21.36
CA LEU A 79 -2.16 -3.62 -20.83
C LEU A 79 -2.41 -4.02 -19.38
N VAL A 80 -2.73 -3.03 -18.54
CA VAL A 80 -3.10 -3.22 -17.13
C VAL A 80 -4.30 -4.15 -17.03
N CYS A 81 -5.33 -3.90 -17.82
CA CYS A 81 -6.53 -4.74 -17.82
C CYS A 81 -6.27 -6.16 -18.35
N ALA A 82 -5.42 -6.31 -19.36
CA ALA A 82 -5.25 -7.58 -20.06
C ALA A 82 -4.19 -8.51 -19.44
N SER A 83 -3.12 -7.96 -18.85
CA SER A 83 -1.91 -8.75 -18.64
C SER A 83 -1.08 -8.39 -17.41
N TRP A 84 -1.34 -7.27 -16.74
CA TRP A 84 -0.63 -6.94 -15.52
C TRP A 84 -1.04 -7.88 -14.37
N ASP A 85 -0.03 -8.43 -13.72
CA ASP A 85 -0.14 -9.26 -12.53
C ASP A 85 0.31 -8.48 -11.27
N PRO A 86 -0.63 -8.07 -10.39
CA PRO A 86 -0.30 -7.41 -9.13
C PRO A 86 0.53 -8.27 -8.15
N LEU A 87 0.56 -9.61 -8.30
CA LEU A 87 1.42 -10.50 -7.49
C LEU A 87 2.87 -10.54 -8.00
N SER A 88 3.12 -10.05 -9.21
CA SER A 88 4.46 -9.94 -9.77
C SER A 88 5.12 -8.64 -9.31
N GLU A 89 6.10 -8.77 -8.41
CA GLU A 89 6.89 -7.63 -7.90
C GLU A 89 7.61 -6.90 -9.03
N LYS A 90 8.24 -7.64 -9.96
CA LYS A 90 8.92 -7.06 -11.13
C LYS A 90 7.98 -6.21 -11.96
N GLN A 91 6.80 -6.75 -12.33
CA GLN A 91 5.85 -6.01 -13.16
C GLN A 91 5.27 -4.80 -12.42
N SER A 92 4.96 -4.94 -11.13
CA SER A 92 4.42 -3.86 -10.30
C SER A 92 5.42 -2.72 -10.15
N LEU A 93 6.70 -3.02 -9.85
CA LEU A 93 7.75 -2.01 -9.73
C LEU A 93 7.98 -1.28 -11.06
N GLN A 94 8.09 -2.02 -12.16
CA GLN A 94 8.29 -1.41 -13.47
C GLN A 94 7.10 -0.51 -13.85
N LEU A 95 5.86 -0.95 -13.60
CA LEU A 95 4.66 -0.16 -13.91
C LEU A 95 4.58 1.11 -13.05
N VAL A 96 4.90 1.02 -11.75
CA VAL A 96 4.97 2.18 -10.85
C VAL A 96 6.02 3.17 -11.33
N ASN A 97 7.23 2.70 -11.68
CA ASN A 97 8.30 3.56 -12.19
C ASN A 97 7.92 4.22 -13.52
N LEU A 98 7.31 3.47 -14.44
CA LEU A 98 6.76 4.01 -15.69
C LEU A 98 5.78 5.14 -15.40
N MET A 99 4.82 4.91 -14.51
CA MET A 99 3.81 5.91 -14.15
C MET A 99 4.42 7.13 -13.49
N HIS A 100 5.36 6.94 -12.57
CA HIS A 100 6.08 8.03 -11.93
C HIS A 100 6.86 8.89 -12.95
N ASN A 101 7.59 8.25 -13.87
CA ASN A 101 8.33 8.95 -14.93
C ASN A 101 7.39 9.73 -15.85
N LEU A 102 6.25 9.13 -16.22
CA LEU A 102 5.25 9.78 -17.05
C LEU A 102 4.65 11.01 -16.36
N CYS A 103 4.23 10.89 -15.10
CA CYS A 103 3.66 12.01 -14.34
C CYS A 103 4.68 13.15 -14.12
N SER A 104 5.97 12.81 -13.95
CA SER A 104 7.04 13.80 -13.78
C SER A 104 7.41 14.50 -15.10
N THR A 105 7.40 13.78 -16.22
CA THR A 105 7.84 14.30 -17.53
C THR A 105 6.73 15.11 -18.22
N TYR A 106 5.47 14.71 -18.07
CA TYR A 106 4.36 15.28 -18.83
C TYR A 106 3.29 15.88 -17.89
N PRO A 107 3.19 17.22 -17.78
CA PRO A 107 2.22 17.87 -16.90
C PRO A 107 0.76 17.68 -17.35
N THR A 108 0.53 17.17 -18.56
CA THR A 108 -0.80 16.77 -19.05
C THR A 108 -1.35 15.54 -18.33
N ILE A 109 -0.49 14.75 -17.68
CA ILE A 109 -0.89 13.61 -16.86
C ILE A 109 -1.18 14.11 -15.45
N CYS A 110 -2.35 14.72 -15.31
CA CYS A 110 -2.79 15.32 -14.05
C CYS A 110 -4.16 14.78 -13.61
N ILE A 111 -4.49 15.08 -12.36
CA ILE A 111 -5.79 14.79 -11.76
C ILE A 111 -6.85 15.61 -12.52
N GLY A 112 -7.97 14.98 -12.91
CA GLY A 112 -9.01 15.58 -13.76
C GLY A 112 -8.94 15.18 -15.23
N SER A 113 -7.82 14.60 -15.69
CA SER A 113 -7.73 14.04 -17.04
C SER A 113 -8.45 12.67 -17.11
N ARG A 114 -9.46 12.56 -17.98
CA ARG A 114 -10.25 11.33 -18.15
C ARG A 114 -9.40 10.08 -18.47
N PRO A 115 -8.40 10.14 -19.38
CA PRO A 115 -7.47 9.02 -19.60
C PRO A 115 -6.71 8.61 -18.34
N THR A 116 -6.19 9.57 -17.58
CA THR A 116 -5.43 9.34 -16.34
C THR A 116 -6.31 8.69 -15.27
N GLU A 117 -7.48 9.25 -15.00
CA GLU A 117 -8.43 8.71 -14.02
C GLU A 117 -8.87 7.30 -14.38
N LYS A 118 -9.15 7.04 -15.66
CA LYS A 118 -9.52 5.71 -16.16
C LYS A 118 -8.40 4.70 -15.91
N LEU A 119 -7.15 5.07 -16.18
CA LEU A 119 -6.00 4.20 -15.94
C LEU A 119 -5.84 3.84 -14.46
N PHE A 120 -5.85 4.84 -13.57
CA PHE A 120 -5.74 4.59 -12.13
C PHE A 120 -6.93 3.80 -11.57
N THR A 121 -8.13 4.05 -12.08
CA THR A 121 -9.32 3.25 -11.74
C THR A 121 -9.14 1.78 -12.16
N SER A 122 -8.62 1.53 -13.37
CA SER A 122 -8.33 0.16 -13.83
C SER A 122 -7.24 -0.52 -13.00
N ILE A 123 -6.21 0.20 -12.58
CA ILE A 123 -5.15 -0.29 -11.68
C ILE A 123 -5.76 -0.73 -10.34
N VAL A 124 -6.52 0.16 -9.70
CA VAL A 124 -7.19 -0.12 -8.42
C VAL A 124 -8.10 -1.34 -8.55
N LYS A 125 -8.96 -1.36 -9.57
CA LYS A 125 -9.87 -2.48 -9.82
C LYS A 125 -9.12 -3.79 -10.06
N ARG A 126 -7.97 -3.75 -10.77
CA ARG A 126 -7.17 -4.96 -11.00
C ARG A 126 -6.56 -5.48 -9.70
N ILE A 127 -6.07 -4.60 -8.83
CA ILE A 127 -5.59 -4.97 -7.49
C ILE A 127 -6.73 -5.60 -6.66
N GLU A 128 -7.89 -4.96 -6.63
CA GLU A 128 -9.05 -5.46 -5.88
C GLU A 128 -9.50 -6.84 -6.39
N ASN A 129 -9.53 -7.05 -7.71
CA ASN A 129 -9.83 -8.35 -8.29
C ASN A 129 -8.79 -9.40 -7.87
N THR A 130 -7.49 -9.09 -7.92
CA THR A 130 -6.45 -10.02 -7.44
C THR A 130 -6.58 -10.33 -5.95
N ILE A 131 -6.96 -9.36 -5.11
CA ILE A 131 -7.25 -9.61 -3.70
C ILE A 131 -8.45 -10.56 -3.53
N GLN A 132 -9.47 -10.46 -4.40
CA GLN A 132 -10.68 -11.28 -4.28
C GLN A 132 -10.54 -12.67 -4.89
N GLU A 133 -9.85 -12.77 -6.03
CA GLU A 133 -9.77 -13.98 -6.85
C GLU A 133 -8.53 -14.83 -6.51
N ASP A 134 -7.40 -14.20 -6.20
CA ASP A 134 -6.11 -14.89 -6.05
C ASP A 134 -5.67 -15.08 -4.59
N ILE A 135 -6.13 -14.24 -3.66
CA ILE A 135 -5.77 -14.38 -2.24
C ILE A 135 -6.74 -15.33 -1.54
N PHE A 136 -6.20 -16.48 -1.11
CA PHE A 136 -6.94 -17.47 -0.35
C PHE A 136 -6.12 -17.96 0.84
N ILE A 137 -6.57 -17.67 2.06
CA ILE A 137 -5.95 -18.18 3.28
C ILE A 137 -6.89 -19.22 3.90
N PRO A 138 -6.54 -20.52 3.85
CA PRO A 138 -7.40 -21.57 4.38
C PRO A 138 -7.49 -21.50 5.90
N LEU A 139 -8.69 -21.77 6.43
CA LEU A 139 -8.92 -21.96 7.85
C LEU A 139 -8.86 -23.45 8.15
N TYR A 140 -7.97 -23.83 9.05
CA TYR A 140 -7.77 -25.22 9.45
C TYR A 140 -8.15 -25.43 10.91
N SER A 141 -8.45 -26.68 11.25
CA SER A 141 -8.69 -27.06 12.65
C SER A 141 -7.41 -26.89 13.48
N LYS A 142 -7.58 -26.71 14.79
CA LYS A 142 -6.46 -26.56 15.74
C LYS A 142 -5.45 -27.69 15.62
N THR A 143 -5.91 -28.93 15.48
CA THR A 143 -5.06 -30.12 15.34
C THR A 143 -4.16 -30.06 14.11
N LEU A 144 -4.70 -29.61 12.96
CA LEU A 144 -3.93 -29.46 11.74
C LEU A 144 -2.91 -28.32 11.82
N MET A 145 -3.22 -27.27 12.59
CA MET A 145 -2.32 -26.13 12.82
C MET A 145 -1.23 -26.41 13.85
N GLN A 146 -1.45 -27.33 14.80
CA GLN A 146 -0.42 -27.80 15.72
C GLN A 146 0.69 -28.59 14.99
N HIS A 147 0.32 -29.35 13.96
CA HIS A 147 1.27 -30.13 13.17
C HIS A 147 2.01 -29.25 12.14
N ARG A 148 3.02 -28.51 12.62
CA ARG A 148 3.79 -27.51 11.83
C ARG A 148 4.46 -28.06 10.57
N GLN A 149 4.90 -29.31 10.58
CA GLN A 149 5.51 -29.95 9.41
C GLN A 149 4.46 -30.57 8.46
N GLY A 150 3.18 -30.34 8.74
CA GLY A 150 2.08 -30.90 7.97
C GLY A 150 1.82 -30.13 6.68
N PRO A 151 1.27 -30.79 5.66
CA PRO A 151 0.94 -30.14 4.39
C PRO A 151 -0.04 -28.98 4.56
N ALA A 152 -0.99 -29.09 5.51
CA ALA A 152 -1.95 -28.03 5.81
C ALA A 152 -1.26 -26.75 6.32
N PHE A 153 -0.38 -26.87 7.32
CA PHE A 153 0.35 -25.73 7.86
C PHE A 153 1.29 -25.10 6.81
N ILE A 154 2.04 -25.92 6.07
CA ILE A 154 2.94 -25.44 5.01
C ILE A 154 2.15 -24.69 3.92
N PHE A 155 0.98 -25.19 3.53
CA PHE A 155 0.14 -24.53 2.54
C PHE A 155 -0.43 -23.21 3.09
N PHE A 156 -0.92 -23.20 4.33
CA PHE A 156 -1.34 -21.97 5.02
C PHE A 156 -0.23 -20.91 5.00
N GLU A 157 1.00 -21.29 5.35
CA GLU A 157 2.12 -20.34 5.37
C GLU A 157 2.44 -19.76 3.99
N ARG A 158 2.42 -20.61 2.95
CA ARG A 158 2.62 -20.16 1.57
C ARG A 158 1.55 -19.15 1.16
N GLN A 159 0.29 -19.42 1.47
CA GLN A 159 -0.82 -18.54 1.16
C GLN A 159 -0.73 -17.22 1.93
N PHE A 160 -0.39 -17.28 3.23
CA PHE A 160 -0.19 -16.09 4.04
C PHE A 160 0.95 -15.21 3.48
N ASN A 161 2.07 -15.82 3.11
CA ASN A 161 3.20 -15.12 2.51
C ASN A 161 2.85 -14.52 1.14
N MET A 162 1.96 -15.15 0.37
CA MET A 162 1.44 -14.58 -0.87
C MET A 162 0.64 -13.30 -0.62
N GLY A 163 -0.20 -13.28 0.43
CA GLY A 163 -0.89 -12.07 0.88
C GLY A 163 0.07 -10.97 1.34
N LEU A 164 1.12 -11.31 2.09
CA LEU A 164 2.17 -10.35 2.47
C LEU A 164 2.95 -9.81 1.27
N LYS A 165 3.22 -10.65 0.27
CA LYS A 165 3.87 -10.23 -0.98
C LYS A 165 3.00 -9.23 -1.73
N LEU A 166 1.70 -9.51 -1.83
CA LEU A 166 0.75 -8.60 -2.45
C LEU A 166 0.69 -7.26 -1.69
N LEU A 167 0.68 -7.30 -0.36
CA LEU A 167 0.73 -6.09 0.48
C LEU A 167 1.91 -5.20 0.12
N LYS A 168 3.13 -5.76 0.01
CA LYS A 168 4.32 -5.01 -0.43
C LYS A 168 4.12 -4.38 -1.81
N ASN A 169 3.58 -5.13 -2.76
CA ASN A 169 3.37 -4.64 -4.12
C ASN A 169 2.31 -3.52 -4.18
N ILE A 170 1.24 -3.61 -3.40
CA ILE A 170 0.23 -2.55 -3.29
C ILE A 170 0.86 -1.27 -2.73
N LEU A 171 1.73 -1.40 -1.73
CA LEU A 171 2.38 -0.24 -1.10
C LEU A 171 3.37 0.48 -2.01
N LEU A 172 3.87 -0.14 -3.09
CA LEU A 172 4.67 0.55 -4.12
C LEU A 172 3.92 1.74 -4.74
N TRP A 173 2.59 1.72 -4.70
CA TRP A 173 1.74 2.80 -5.22
C TRP A 173 1.57 3.97 -4.26
N SER A 174 2.24 3.95 -3.10
CA SER A 174 2.37 5.14 -2.25
C SER A 174 3.00 6.26 -3.08
N ASN A 175 2.37 7.44 -3.12
CA ASN A 175 2.71 8.61 -3.95
C ASN A 175 2.06 8.69 -5.34
N LEU A 176 1.45 7.62 -5.83
CA LEU A 176 0.66 7.67 -7.08
C LEU A 176 -0.85 7.58 -6.83
N LEU A 177 -1.25 6.75 -5.87
CA LEU A 177 -2.66 6.64 -5.46
C LEU A 177 -2.96 7.57 -4.28
N SER A 178 -4.22 7.99 -4.16
CA SER A 178 -4.68 8.73 -2.99
C SER A 178 -4.54 7.87 -1.73
N ILE A 179 -4.21 8.53 -0.61
CA ILE A 179 -4.01 7.86 0.68
C ILE A 179 -5.27 7.09 1.09
N ASP A 180 -6.46 7.65 0.87
CA ASP A 180 -7.73 7.02 1.24
C ASP A 180 -7.98 5.73 0.45
N THR A 181 -7.78 5.76 -0.87
CA THR A 181 -7.91 4.57 -1.72
C THR A 181 -6.88 3.52 -1.35
N LEU A 182 -5.63 3.92 -1.11
CA LEU A 182 -4.56 3.00 -0.77
C LEU A 182 -4.79 2.36 0.61
N LYS A 183 -5.26 3.14 1.60
CA LYS A 183 -5.69 2.64 2.91
C LYS A 183 -6.88 1.69 2.79
N HIS A 184 -7.86 2.00 1.95
CA HIS A 184 -9.01 1.13 1.76
C HIS A 184 -8.60 -0.25 1.24
N ILE A 185 -7.86 -0.29 0.13
CA ILE A 185 -7.40 -1.55 -0.48
C ILE A 185 -6.49 -2.33 0.49
N THR A 186 -5.55 -1.64 1.12
CA THR A 186 -4.55 -2.25 2.00
C THR A 186 -5.16 -2.75 3.31
N LEU A 187 -5.78 -1.85 4.07
CA LEU A 187 -6.27 -2.15 5.42
C LEU A 187 -7.60 -2.91 5.35
N THR A 188 -8.55 -2.45 4.54
CA THR A 188 -9.91 -3.02 4.52
C THR A 188 -9.97 -4.28 3.67
N CYS A 189 -9.51 -4.21 2.42
CA CYS A 189 -9.68 -5.31 1.47
C CYS A 189 -8.70 -6.46 1.69
N LEU A 190 -7.44 -6.19 2.06
CA LEU A 190 -6.41 -7.22 2.22
C LEU A 190 -6.16 -7.61 3.68
N ILE A 191 -5.73 -6.66 4.53
CA ILE A 191 -5.29 -6.97 5.89
C ILE A 191 -6.45 -7.48 6.75
N ASN A 192 -7.52 -6.69 6.85
CA ASN A 192 -8.65 -7.01 7.73
C ASN A 192 -9.41 -8.25 7.26
N ARG A 193 -9.63 -8.39 5.95
CA ARG A 193 -10.42 -9.48 5.38
C ARG A 193 -9.69 -10.82 5.31
N TYR A 194 -8.37 -10.81 5.10
CA TYR A 194 -7.62 -12.05 4.87
C TYR A 194 -6.49 -12.25 5.89
N LEU A 195 -5.57 -11.29 6.01
CA LEU A 195 -4.37 -11.50 6.83
C LEU A 195 -4.70 -11.63 8.33
N LEU A 196 -5.54 -10.76 8.89
CA LEU A 196 -5.94 -10.85 10.29
C LEU A 196 -6.74 -12.12 10.57
N VAL A 197 -7.58 -12.56 9.63
CA VAL A 197 -8.31 -13.84 9.75
C VAL A 197 -7.33 -15.02 9.77
N GLY A 198 -6.29 -14.97 8.95
CA GLY A 198 -5.19 -15.94 8.99
C GLY A 198 -4.44 -15.95 10.33
N LEU A 199 -4.15 -14.77 10.89
CA LEU A 199 -3.54 -14.66 12.22
C LEU A 199 -4.44 -15.20 13.33
N ALA A 200 -5.75 -14.99 13.25
CA ALA A 200 -6.72 -15.56 14.18
C ALA A 200 -6.73 -17.10 14.13
N CYS A 201 -6.52 -17.69 12.94
CA CYS A 201 -6.35 -19.14 12.79
C CYS A 201 -5.12 -19.65 13.57
N LEU A 202 -3.99 -18.92 13.54
CA LEU A 202 -2.80 -19.25 14.35
C LEU A 202 -3.09 -19.11 15.85
N LEU A 203 -3.78 -18.04 16.26
CA LEU A 203 -4.12 -17.78 17.66
C LEU A 203 -5.07 -18.84 18.24
N SER A 204 -5.89 -19.47 17.41
CA SER A 204 -6.78 -20.56 17.83
C SER A 204 -6.04 -21.74 18.48
N VAL A 205 -4.77 -21.95 18.13
CA VAL A 205 -3.88 -22.98 18.71
C VAL A 205 -3.44 -22.61 20.13
N VAL A 206 -3.31 -21.33 20.45
CA VAL A 206 -2.84 -20.80 21.74
C VAL A 206 -3.91 -20.93 22.83
N THR A 207 -5.18 -20.81 22.45
CA THR A 207 -6.34 -20.75 23.38
C THR A 207 -6.76 -22.10 23.96
N LEU A 208 -5.83 -22.95 24.39
CA LEU A 208 -6.16 -24.10 25.24
C LEU A 208 -6.57 -23.61 26.62
N LYS A 209 -7.77 -23.04 26.73
CA LYS A 209 -8.49 -23.01 28.01
C LYS A 209 -8.83 -24.47 28.30
N SER A 210 -8.20 -25.01 29.34
CA SER A 210 -8.44 -26.33 29.92
C SER A 210 -9.85 -26.42 30.54
N ASN A 211 -10.89 -26.23 29.74
CA ASN A 211 -12.27 -26.46 30.13
C ASN A 211 -12.81 -27.54 29.21
N ASP A 212 -13.18 -28.67 29.81
CA ASP A 212 -13.58 -29.97 29.23
C ASP A 212 -12.35 -30.86 29.01
N ASP A 213 -11.92 -31.69 29.97
CA ASP A 213 -12.60 -32.96 30.29
C ASP A 213 -12.56 -33.32 31.80
N LYS A 214 -13.70 -33.16 32.48
CA LYS A 214 -14.12 -34.13 33.50
C LYS A 214 -14.86 -35.26 32.78
N SER A 215 -14.13 -36.15 32.12
CA SER A 215 -14.68 -37.46 31.77
C SER A 215 -13.63 -38.53 32.01
N ASN A 216 -13.86 -39.22 33.13
CA ASN A 216 -13.28 -40.49 33.54
C ASN A 216 -12.71 -41.32 32.38
N LEU A 217 -11.38 -41.45 32.30
CA LEU A 217 -10.77 -42.71 31.92
C LEU A 217 -9.56 -42.99 32.81
N ILE A 218 -9.70 -44.09 33.52
CA ILE A 218 -8.78 -44.64 34.50
C ILE A 218 -7.53 -45.20 33.80
N MET A 219 -6.38 -44.81 34.32
CA MET A 219 -5.11 -45.54 34.45
C MET A 219 -4.25 -45.92 33.22
N ASN A 220 -2.96 -45.63 33.44
CA ASN A 220 -1.77 -46.41 33.05
C ASN A 220 -1.14 -46.13 31.67
N SER A 221 -0.33 -45.07 31.61
CA SER A 221 1.02 -45.19 31.06
C SER A 221 1.90 -44.03 31.51
N SER A 222 3.01 -44.35 32.17
CA SER A 222 4.06 -43.43 32.59
C SER A 222 4.77 -42.80 31.37
N PHE A 223 4.43 -41.57 30.97
CA PHE A 223 5.30 -40.66 30.22
C PHE A 223 4.84 -39.19 30.36
N PRO A 224 5.65 -38.26 30.91
CA PRO A 224 5.30 -36.84 31.01
C PRO A 224 5.57 -36.02 29.72
N THR A 225 5.88 -36.66 28.58
CA THR A 225 6.38 -35.98 27.37
C THR A 225 5.30 -35.27 26.54
N SER A 226 4.02 -35.62 26.71
CA SER A 226 2.94 -35.08 25.85
C SER A 226 2.57 -33.63 26.18
N LEU A 227 2.58 -33.23 27.46
CA LEU A 227 2.27 -31.86 27.86
C LEU A 227 3.33 -30.86 27.37
N SER A 228 4.62 -31.21 27.44
CA SER A 228 5.69 -30.30 27.01
C SER A 228 5.66 -29.99 25.50
N LEU A 229 5.26 -30.97 24.67
CA LEU A 229 5.16 -30.78 23.21
C LEU A 229 3.97 -29.90 22.82
N ILE A 230 2.85 -30.05 23.54
CA ILE A 230 1.62 -29.27 23.33
C ILE A 230 1.87 -27.81 23.73
N ASP A 231 2.50 -27.56 24.88
CA ASP A 231 2.91 -26.23 25.33
C ASP A 231 3.86 -25.56 24.32
N GLN A 232 4.83 -26.32 23.80
CA GLN A 232 5.78 -25.81 22.83
C GLN A 232 5.09 -25.41 21.51
N SER A 233 4.10 -26.19 21.05
CA SER A 233 3.36 -25.89 19.81
C SER A 233 2.54 -24.60 19.91
N GLY A 234 1.92 -24.35 21.07
CA GLY A 234 1.14 -23.14 21.37
C GLY A 234 2.01 -21.89 21.45
N SER A 235 3.11 -21.92 22.23
CA SER A 235 4.02 -20.77 22.34
C SER A 235 4.71 -20.44 21.01
N LEU A 236 5.05 -21.45 20.20
CA LEU A 236 5.54 -21.21 18.84
C LEU A 236 4.46 -20.57 17.94
N ALA A 237 3.20 -21.03 18.02
CA ALA A 237 2.11 -20.48 17.20
C ALA A 237 1.79 -19.03 17.59
N PHE A 238 1.87 -18.72 18.89
CA PHE A 238 1.81 -17.36 19.41
C PHE A 238 2.94 -16.51 18.85
N ARG A 239 4.20 -16.97 18.96
CA ARG A 239 5.37 -16.27 18.40
C ARG A 239 5.19 -15.96 16.93
N ASP A 240 4.74 -16.93 16.14
CA ASP A 240 4.60 -16.73 14.70
C ASP A 240 3.43 -15.77 14.37
N ALA A 241 2.36 -15.77 15.16
CA ALA A 241 1.30 -14.78 15.04
C ALA A 241 1.81 -13.36 15.35
N VAL A 242 2.62 -13.21 16.41
CA VAL A 242 3.26 -11.93 16.78
C VAL A 242 4.23 -11.47 15.69
N GLN A 243 5.08 -12.36 15.19
CA GLN A 243 6.04 -12.04 14.12
C GLN A 243 5.33 -11.65 12.82
N LYS A 244 4.31 -12.39 12.41
CA LYS A 244 3.54 -12.07 11.20
C LYS A 244 2.74 -10.78 11.38
N LEU A 245 2.19 -10.50 12.57
CA LEU A 245 1.58 -9.20 12.88
C LEU A 245 2.61 -8.05 12.78
N LYS A 246 3.80 -8.25 13.35
CA LYS A 246 4.90 -7.30 13.26
C LYS A 246 5.25 -7.03 11.79
N MET A 247 5.37 -8.07 10.96
CA MET A 247 5.63 -7.91 9.53
C MET A 247 4.54 -7.08 8.83
N ILE A 248 3.27 -7.26 9.18
CA ILE A 248 2.19 -6.43 8.61
C ILE A 248 2.37 -4.97 9.02
N VAL A 249 2.57 -4.70 10.31
CA VAL A 249 2.68 -3.33 10.83
C VAL A 249 3.94 -2.63 10.33
N ASP A 250 5.07 -3.34 10.25
CA ASP A 250 6.34 -2.81 9.73
C ASP A 250 6.25 -2.42 8.25
N LEU A 251 5.37 -3.06 7.48
CA LEU A 251 5.15 -2.71 6.08
C LEU A 251 4.28 -1.45 5.93
N LEU A 252 3.44 -1.13 6.91
CA LEU A 252 2.55 0.02 6.82
C LEU A 252 3.34 1.34 6.95
N PRO A 253 3.04 2.35 6.11
CA PRO A 253 3.61 3.68 6.28
C PRO A 253 3.32 4.27 7.67
N HIS A 254 4.35 4.79 8.35
CA HIS A 254 4.22 5.33 9.70
C HIS A 254 3.20 6.46 9.82
N GLU A 255 3.01 7.25 8.75
CA GLU A 255 2.01 8.32 8.68
C GLU A 255 0.58 7.79 8.85
N TRP A 256 0.32 6.54 8.47
CA TRP A 256 -1.01 5.95 8.62
C TRP A 256 -1.30 5.52 10.05
N LEU A 257 -0.25 5.26 10.83
CA LEU A 257 -0.37 4.80 12.21
C LEU A 257 -0.67 5.98 13.15
N LYS A 258 -0.05 7.14 12.91
CA LYS A 258 -0.20 8.38 13.71
C LYS A 258 -1.52 9.11 13.49
N LEU A 259 -2.09 9.05 12.29
CA LEU A 259 -3.32 9.77 11.95
C LEU A 259 -4.55 8.99 12.43
N SER A 260 -4.76 8.96 13.75
CA SER A 260 -6.08 8.72 14.36
C SER A 260 -6.50 9.89 15.24
N SER A 261 -6.60 11.08 14.63
CA SER A 261 -7.41 12.18 15.16
C SER A 261 -8.60 12.37 14.22
N PRO A 262 -9.84 12.46 14.72
CA PRO A 262 -10.98 12.79 13.89
C PRO A 262 -10.72 14.19 13.29
N SER A 263 -10.85 14.32 11.98
CA SER A 263 -10.95 15.63 11.35
C SER A 263 -12.18 16.32 11.96
N ILE A 264 -11.92 17.23 12.90
CA ILE A 264 -12.91 18.21 13.35
C ILE A 264 -13.22 19.03 12.10
N LYS A 265 -14.40 18.79 11.52
CA LYS A 265 -15.05 19.81 10.72
C LYS A 265 -15.23 21.00 11.66
N GLN A 266 -14.50 22.07 11.39
CA GLN A 266 -14.92 23.39 11.85
C GLN A 266 -16.24 23.68 11.14
N ASP A 267 -17.33 23.40 11.84
CA ASP A 267 -18.61 24.03 11.53
C ASP A 267 -18.45 25.48 11.99
N ASP A 268 -18.15 26.36 11.03
CA ASP A 268 -18.28 27.81 11.22
C ASP A 268 -19.78 28.11 11.35
N ASP A 269 -20.24 28.25 12.59
CA ASP A 269 -21.53 28.86 12.92
C ASP A 269 -21.46 30.35 12.57
N ASP A 270 -22.03 30.75 11.42
CA ASP A 270 -22.56 32.10 11.24
C ASP A 270 -23.87 32.10 10.44
N ARG A 271 -24.89 32.63 11.11
CA ARG A 271 -26.18 33.20 10.65
C ARG A 271 -27.34 32.28 10.32
N GLY A 272 -28.36 32.41 11.18
CA GLY A 272 -29.72 31.96 10.91
C GLY A 272 -30.40 32.73 9.79
N HIS A 273 -31.34 32.04 9.15
CA HIS A 273 -32.59 32.61 8.70
C HIS A 273 -33.61 31.47 8.57
N ASP A 274 -34.66 31.53 9.39
CA ASP A 274 -35.90 30.77 9.16
C ASP A 274 -36.45 31.12 7.77
N ASN A 275 -36.84 30.11 7.00
CA ASN A 275 -38.17 30.02 6.36
C ASN A 275 -38.35 28.66 5.68
N ASP A 276 -39.57 28.16 5.85
CA ASP A 276 -40.14 26.94 5.30
C ASP A 276 -40.03 26.83 3.77
N ASP A 277 -39.79 25.62 3.27
CA ASP A 277 -40.45 25.07 2.07
C ASP A 277 -40.18 23.56 1.97
N ASP A 278 -41.28 22.81 1.83
CA ASP A 278 -41.32 21.37 1.57
C ASP A 278 -40.74 21.04 0.18
N ASP A 279 -39.80 20.09 0.08
CA ASP A 279 -39.77 19.20 -1.09
C ASP A 279 -39.06 17.85 -0.83
N GLU A 280 -39.71 16.82 -1.36
CA GLU A 280 -39.45 15.39 -1.25
C GLU A 280 -38.20 14.95 -2.03
N SER A 281 -37.67 13.76 -1.70
CA SER A 281 -36.67 13.00 -2.47
C SER A 281 -35.18 13.40 -2.29
N SER A 282 -34.55 12.80 -1.28
CA SER A 282 -33.27 12.10 -1.46
C SER A 282 -33.03 11.11 -0.32
N ARG A 283 -33.07 9.81 -0.65
CA ARG A 283 -32.66 8.72 0.25
C ARG A 283 -31.21 8.95 0.69
N LYS A 284 -31.03 9.54 1.88
CA LYS A 284 -29.76 9.51 2.61
C LYS A 284 -29.52 8.06 3.04
N VAL A 285 -28.68 7.36 2.29
CA VAL A 285 -28.03 6.15 2.76
C VAL A 285 -27.22 6.58 3.98
N SER A 286 -27.70 6.21 5.16
CA SER A 286 -26.97 6.32 6.42
C SER A 286 -25.63 5.63 6.25
N PHE A 287 -24.56 6.42 6.19
CA PHE A 287 -23.19 5.93 6.22
C PHE A 287 -22.93 5.42 7.65
N THR A 288 -23.28 4.15 7.87
CA THR A 288 -23.03 3.44 9.11
C THR A 288 -21.54 3.48 9.43
N GLY A 289 -21.20 3.87 10.66
CA GLY A 289 -19.86 4.26 11.11
C GLY A 289 -18.71 3.51 10.45
N VAL A 290 -17.83 4.28 9.79
CA VAL A 290 -16.54 3.77 9.32
C VAL A 290 -15.75 3.36 10.54
N SER A 291 -15.73 2.06 10.83
CA SER A 291 -14.73 1.49 11.72
C SER A 291 -13.38 1.94 11.19
N ASP A 292 -12.61 2.68 11.99
CA ASP A 292 -11.20 2.96 11.72
C ASP A 292 -10.57 1.66 11.20
N PRO A 293 -10.05 1.61 9.95
CA PRO A 293 -9.52 0.38 9.39
C PRO A 293 -8.38 -0.20 10.23
N LEU A 294 -7.72 0.64 11.03
CA LEU A 294 -6.70 0.26 12.02
C LEU A 294 -7.29 -0.36 13.31
N ASN A 295 -8.57 -0.13 13.60
CA ASN A 295 -9.23 -0.64 14.79
C ASN A 295 -9.21 -2.17 14.87
N GLN A 296 -9.30 -2.87 13.74
CA GLN A 296 -9.21 -4.33 13.73
C GLN A 296 -7.80 -4.81 14.10
N ILE A 297 -6.76 -4.13 13.61
CA ILE A 297 -5.36 -4.40 14.00
C ILE A 297 -5.18 -4.10 15.50
N LYS A 298 -5.67 -2.96 16.00
CA LYS A 298 -5.63 -2.58 17.42
C LYS A 298 -6.36 -3.61 18.31
N ARG A 299 -7.53 -4.08 17.89
CA ARG A 299 -8.29 -5.13 18.57
C ARG A 299 -7.55 -6.46 18.57
N PHE A 300 -7.00 -6.87 17.44
CA PHE A 300 -6.22 -8.11 17.35
C PHE A 300 -4.95 -8.06 18.21
N LEU A 301 -4.26 -6.91 18.23
CA LEU A 301 -3.14 -6.67 19.13
C LEU A 301 -3.57 -6.78 20.61
N THR A 302 -4.72 -6.21 20.97
CA THR A 302 -5.28 -6.32 22.32
C THR A 302 -5.59 -7.77 22.66
N GLN A 303 -6.19 -8.53 21.73
CA GLN A 303 -6.41 -9.97 21.89
C GLN A 303 -5.10 -10.75 22.08
N LEU A 304 -4.03 -10.40 21.36
CA LEU A 304 -2.72 -11.02 21.58
C LEU A 304 -2.15 -10.69 22.95
N LEU A 305 -2.31 -9.45 23.42
CA LEU A 305 -1.90 -9.02 24.76
C LEU A 305 -2.71 -9.72 25.87
N GLU A 306 -4.01 -9.96 25.66
CA GLU A 306 -4.88 -10.67 26.60
C GLU A 306 -4.64 -12.18 26.62
N ASN A 307 -4.27 -12.77 25.48
CA ASN A 307 -3.93 -14.18 25.35
C ASN A 307 -2.45 -14.48 25.65
N ILE A 308 -1.70 -13.50 26.19
CA ILE A 308 -0.40 -13.79 26.81
C ILE A 308 -0.71 -14.81 27.91
N PRO A 309 -0.16 -16.03 27.84
CA PRO A 309 -0.33 -17.00 28.91
C PRO A 309 0.11 -16.29 30.19
N PRO A 310 -0.76 -16.19 31.23
CA PRO A 310 -0.29 -15.72 32.53
C PRO A 310 0.88 -16.63 32.85
N THR A 311 2.03 -16.01 33.02
CA THR A 311 3.30 -16.66 33.27
C THR A 311 3.05 -17.89 34.15
N ARG A 312 3.58 -19.04 33.72
CA ARG A 312 4.07 -20.09 34.63
C ARG A 312 5.12 -19.48 35.57
N MET A 313 4.73 -18.46 36.33
CA MET A 313 5.60 -17.62 37.14
C MET A 313 6.03 -18.34 38.41
N TYR A 314 5.48 -19.53 38.67
CA TYR A 314 5.84 -20.40 39.78
C TYR A 314 5.61 -21.86 39.39
N SER A 315 6.61 -22.51 38.80
CA SER A 315 6.84 -23.95 38.99
C SER A 315 8.17 -24.35 38.38
N ASP A 316 8.89 -25.22 39.09
CA ASP A 316 10.30 -25.53 38.97
C ASP A 316 10.86 -25.75 37.55
N ILE A 317 12.07 -25.22 37.39
CA ILE A 317 12.82 -25.08 36.14
C ILE A 317 13.14 -26.45 35.54
N THR A 318 12.53 -26.74 34.39
CA THR A 318 13.07 -27.71 33.42
C THR A 318 13.63 -26.95 32.22
N VAL A 319 14.74 -27.42 31.64
CA VAL A 319 15.52 -26.71 30.59
C VAL A 319 14.66 -26.26 29.40
N GLY A 320 13.61 -27.02 29.03
CA GLY A 320 12.69 -26.65 27.95
C GLY A 320 11.70 -25.52 28.27
N GLN A 321 11.44 -25.22 29.54
CA GLN A 321 10.59 -24.10 29.94
C GLN A 321 11.32 -22.75 29.93
N ALA A 322 12.66 -22.76 30.04
CA ALA A 322 13.47 -21.54 29.95
C ALA A 322 13.41 -20.92 28.54
N ASP A 323 13.53 -21.76 27.49
CA ASP A 323 13.44 -21.30 26.09
C ASP A 323 12.05 -20.72 25.77
N ILE A 324 10.99 -21.29 26.34
CA ILE A 324 9.62 -20.81 26.18
C ILE A 324 9.44 -19.43 26.83
N GLN A 325 9.96 -19.25 28.06
CA GLN A 325 9.91 -17.95 28.75
C GLN A 325 10.68 -16.86 28.01
N ILE A 326 11.80 -17.20 27.36
CA ILE A 326 12.57 -16.25 26.53
C ILE A 326 11.73 -15.82 25.32
N ILE A 327 11.12 -16.77 24.62
CA ILE A 327 10.25 -16.50 23.45
C ILE A 327 9.08 -15.60 23.86
N GLU A 328 8.40 -15.91 24.97
CA GLU A 328 7.25 -15.13 25.44
C GLU A 328 7.65 -13.72 25.86
N ARG A 329 8.83 -13.54 26.48
CA ARG A 329 9.37 -12.23 26.85
C ARG A 329 9.72 -11.38 25.61
N GLU A 330 10.31 -11.99 24.58
CA GLU A 330 10.59 -11.32 23.30
C GLU A 330 9.30 -10.91 22.58
N CYS A 331 8.30 -11.79 22.58
CA CYS A 331 6.98 -11.51 22.02
C CYS A 331 6.29 -10.36 22.77
N MET A 332 6.35 -10.35 24.10
CA MET A 332 5.81 -9.26 24.91
C MET A 332 6.49 -7.93 24.60
N GLY A 333 7.82 -7.89 24.50
CA GLY A 333 8.56 -6.69 24.09
C GLY A 333 8.10 -6.16 22.72
N THR A 334 7.94 -7.07 21.75
CA THR A 334 7.44 -6.74 20.40
C THR A 334 6.00 -6.20 20.45
N LEU A 335 5.10 -6.84 21.19
CA LEU A 335 3.70 -6.42 21.28
C LEU A 335 3.55 -5.05 21.97
N LEU A 336 4.35 -4.77 22.99
CA LEU A 336 4.39 -3.46 23.63
C LEU A 336 4.89 -2.38 22.67
N GLN A 337 5.95 -2.67 21.90
CA GLN A 337 6.44 -1.76 20.86
C GLN A 337 5.36 -1.49 19.80
N LEU A 338 4.68 -2.53 19.32
CA LEU A 338 3.59 -2.39 18.33
C LEU A 338 2.41 -1.60 18.90
N ARG A 339 2.07 -1.79 20.18
CA ARG A 339 1.01 -1.05 20.86
C ARG A 339 1.34 0.43 20.94
N ASP A 340 2.57 0.76 21.30
CA ASP A 340 3.00 2.15 21.44
C ASP A 340 3.07 2.84 20.06
N LEU A 341 3.40 2.09 18.99
CA LEU A 341 3.31 2.57 17.61
C LEU A 341 1.88 2.81 17.10
N LEU A 342 0.88 2.10 17.64
CA LEU A 342 -0.52 2.20 17.24
C LEU A 342 -1.38 3.11 18.14
N LYS A 343 -0.84 3.55 19.29
CA LYS A 343 -1.50 4.46 20.24
C LYS A 343 -1.18 5.93 20.00
N ASN A 344 -0.01 6.21 19.42
CA ASN A 344 0.44 7.56 19.02
C ASN A 344 0.04 7.83 17.57
#